data_AF-A0AAI9XGK3-F1
#
_entry.id   AF-A0AAI9XGK3-F1
#
_cell.length_a   1.000
_cell.length_b   1.000
_cell.length_c   1.000
_cell.angle_alpha   90.00
_cell.angle_beta   90.00
_cell.angle_gamma   90.00
#
_symmetry.space_group_name_H-M   'P 1'
#
loop_
_entity.id
_entity.type
_entity.pdbx_description
1 polymer ?
#
loop_
_entity_poly.entity_id
_entity_poly.type
_entity_poly.pdbx_seq_one_letter_code
_entity_poly.pdbx_strand_id
1 'polypeptide(L)'
;MLTISLTGADMEDNLTRCNDALFIADPEVDLEELIESKGGFVEGTCRWVRSEESYRSWLESKQSAILCICGLPGTGKTMLSYFITKELEKLTQSIPGDVLFYFYNPQYPEKNTTTSILRTWLHEIFTNHRTLAKYAVKRMTPRRTKNTLKSRSTLWAIFTATIKDPKLGPVYCVLDGLNDFPPDERRWLVSSFQAQFGRSSGAQARLARHRHWGILDKESQDALADELSLRFEGLCLWVDFMLEDLYPKKTLSAMMKKMDQIPRGLRHVFLRLLAQIDDKFRRETAKILQWVALLRRPVTVAELTDLIHPDAEEPEEERQRIQDLVSESYPLMRITKAGRDHEEREAEEDIILPLHRSIADYMSNIDMDSAIKDFYFKPEKTHDEIAKICLDELQIWFKRAEETESIFEVGYSSIFCHTRWLEYARDYWPWHTRGSGEEALQFLAVDSIFFHEESLFRTVWWYEHKNNARYRRGEDDGIKEVLPSTNILHICSGLGFLQIVRTLLEKHPDAASYVNEEEEDGDTPLSYATRYNHSDVAELLVRYGAHVMRQINEIYWNNPFGVRSASLGAIFAFTGKLVY
;
A
#
# COMPACT_ATOMS: atom_id res chain seq x y z
N MET A 1 10.72 -50.54 -26.20
CA MET A 1 10.68 -50.58 -24.72
C MET A 1 12.10 -50.42 -24.21
N LEU A 2 12.47 -49.23 -23.74
CA LEU A 2 13.69 -49.01 -22.97
C LEU A 2 13.23 -48.51 -21.60
N THR A 3 12.94 -49.45 -20.72
CA THR A 3 12.73 -49.19 -19.29
C THR A 3 14.09 -48.88 -18.69
N ILE A 4 14.42 -47.60 -18.59
CA ILE A 4 15.55 -47.14 -17.78
C ILE A 4 15.16 -47.43 -16.32
N SER A 5 15.69 -48.53 -15.78
CA SER A 5 15.66 -48.82 -14.35
C SER A 5 16.57 -47.81 -13.67
N LEU A 6 15.98 -46.73 -13.14
CA LEU A 6 16.68 -45.82 -12.24
C LEU A 6 17.05 -46.62 -10.98
N THR A 7 18.32 -46.58 -10.60
CA THR A 7 18.80 -47.19 -9.35
C THR A 7 18.24 -46.40 -8.15
N GLY A 8 18.19 -47.02 -6.97
CA GLY A 8 17.70 -46.34 -5.75
C GLY A 8 18.48 -45.05 -5.42
N ALA A 9 19.78 -45.02 -5.72
CA ALA A 9 20.64 -43.85 -5.49
C ALA A 9 20.36 -42.70 -6.48
N ASP A 10 20.10 -42.99 -7.76
CA ASP A 10 19.73 -41.97 -8.75
C ASP A 10 18.36 -41.35 -8.42
N MET A 11 17.46 -42.13 -7.83
CA MET A 11 16.15 -41.64 -7.41
C MET A 11 16.28 -40.68 -6.23
N GLU A 12 17.12 -40.99 -5.25
CA GLU A 12 17.39 -40.15 -4.08
C GLU A 12 18.04 -38.81 -4.46
N ASP A 13 19.03 -38.81 -5.37
CA ASP A 13 19.66 -37.58 -5.88
C ASP A 13 18.66 -36.67 -6.62
N ASN A 14 17.80 -37.27 -7.45
CA ASN A 14 16.77 -36.52 -8.17
C ASN A 14 15.70 -35.93 -7.23
N LEU A 15 15.38 -36.61 -6.12
CA LEU A 15 14.42 -36.13 -5.13
C LEU A 15 14.99 -34.91 -4.38
N THR A 16 16.23 -34.99 -3.91
CA THR A 16 16.92 -33.88 -3.24
C THR A 16 17.00 -32.67 -4.15
N ARG A 17 17.45 -32.84 -5.39
CA ARG A 17 17.54 -31.75 -6.38
C ARG A 17 16.18 -31.11 -6.71
N CYS A 18 15.11 -31.90 -6.74
CA CYS A 18 13.77 -31.36 -6.95
C CYS A 18 13.30 -30.54 -5.74
N ASN A 19 13.60 -31.01 -4.52
CA ASN A 19 13.25 -30.29 -3.31
C ASN A 19 14.03 -28.97 -3.21
N ASP A 20 15.36 -29.01 -3.39
CA ASP A 20 16.22 -27.82 -3.37
C ASP A 20 15.78 -26.78 -4.41
N ALA A 21 15.30 -27.23 -5.58
CA ALA A 21 14.80 -26.35 -6.62
C ALA A 21 13.45 -25.68 -6.27
N LEU A 22 12.67 -26.24 -5.35
CA LEU A 22 11.42 -25.65 -4.85
C LEU A 22 11.69 -24.59 -3.78
N PHE A 23 12.74 -24.74 -2.97
CA PHE A 23 13.13 -23.79 -1.93
C PHE A 23 13.24 -22.36 -2.48
N ILE A 24 12.64 -21.40 -1.78
CA ILE A 24 12.72 -19.95 -2.07
C ILE A 24 13.10 -19.20 -0.79
N ALA A 25 12.45 -19.53 0.31
CA ALA A 25 12.62 -18.93 1.61
C ALA A 25 12.15 -19.90 2.69
N ASP A 26 12.59 -19.64 3.93
CA ASP A 26 12.19 -20.40 5.11
C ASP A 26 10.97 -19.72 5.76
N PRO A 27 9.80 -20.38 5.80
CA PRO A 27 8.58 -19.78 6.35
C PRO A 27 8.70 -19.41 7.82
N GLU A 28 9.48 -20.15 8.62
CA GLU A 28 9.62 -19.87 10.04
C GLU A 28 10.41 -18.58 10.26
N VAL A 29 11.52 -18.42 9.53
CA VAL A 29 12.35 -17.20 9.57
C VAL A 29 11.56 -15.99 9.05
N ASP A 30 10.89 -16.14 7.90
CA ASP A 30 10.07 -15.08 7.32
C ASP A 30 8.92 -14.66 8.27
N LEU A 31 8.37 -15.62 9.03
CA LEU A 31 7.31 -15.37 10.01
C LEU A 31 7.84 -14.63 11.24
N GLU A 32 8.99 -15.02 11.79
CA GLU A 32 9.62 -14.36 12.94
C GLU A 32 9.94 -12.89 12.61
N GLU A 33 10.60 -12.64 11.48
CA GLU A 33 10.91 -11.27 10.99
C GLU A 33 9.63 -10.44 10.80
N LEU A 34 8.57 -11.03 10.25
CA LEU A 34 7.28 -10.37 10.06
C LEU A 34 6.62 -10.00 11.39
N ILE A 35 6.66 -10.87 12.39
CA ILE A 35 6.05 -10.62 13.70
C ILE A 35 6.85 -9.58 14.48
N GLU A 36 8.18 -9.62 14.43
CA GLU A 36 9.05 -8.61 15.03
C GLU A 36 8.80 -7.22 14.43
N SER A 37 8.75 -7.12 13.10
CA SER A 37 8.45 -5.85 12.41
C SER A 37 7.06 -5.28 12.74
N LYS A 38 6.12 -6.12 13.21
CA LYS A 38 4.75 -5.72 13.60
C LYS A 38 4.59 -5.48 15.10
N GLY A 39 5.69 -5.39 15.86
CA GLY A 39 5.67 -5.08 17.30
C GLY A 39 5.51 -6.29 18.21
N GLY A 40 5.66 -7.51 17.68
CA GLY A 40 5.60 -8.75 18.46
C GLY A 40 4.18 -9.25 18.76
N PHE A 41 4.08 -10.53 19.15
CA PHE A 41 2.82 -11.14 19.58
C PHE A 41 2.61 -10.98 21.09
N VAL A 42 1.48 -10.40 21.49
CA VAL A 42 1.11 -10.27 22.92
C VAL A 42 0.44 -11.55 23.39
N GLU A 43 1.10 -12.24 24.33
CA GLU A 43 0.61 -13.50 24.86
C GLU A 43 -0.78 -13.35 25.48
N GLY A 44 -1.66 -14.27 25.11
CA GLY A 44 -3.02 -14.34 25.64
C GLY A 44 -4.10 -13.62 24.85
N THR A 45 -3.73 -12.89 23.80
CA THR A 45 -4.65 -12.37 22.80
C THR A 45 -5.15 -13.50 21.86
N CYS A 46 -6.15 -13.21 21.01
CA CYS A 46 -6.72 -14.13 20.00
C CYS A 46 -7.38 -15.42 20.52
N ARG A 47 -7.33 -15.74 21.82
CA ARG A 47 -7.93 -16.97 22.41
C ARG A 47 -9.43 -17.13 22.16
N TRP A 48 -10.14 -16.01 21.98
CA TRP A 48 -11.58 -16.00 21.75
C TRP A 48 -12.00 -16.83 20.54
N VAL A 49 -11.12 -16.98 19.53
CA VAL A 49 -11.39 -17.78 18.32
C VAL A 49 -11.71 -19.25 18.64
N ARG A 50 -11.19 -19.79 19.76
CA ARG A 50 -11.47 -21.17 20.20
C ARG A 50 -12.94 -21.39 20.58
N SER A 51 -13.64 -20.32 20.93
CA SER A 51 -15.05 -20.34 21.28
C SER A 51 -15.95 -20.16 20.06
N GLU A 52 -15.39 -19.84 18.88
CA GLU A 52 -16.15 -19.64 17.65
C GLU A 52 -16.55 -20.97 17.01
N GLU A 53 -17.85 -21.18 16.83
CA GLU A 53 -18.39 -22.42 16.25
C GLU A 53 -17.88 -22.69 14.84
N SER A 54 -17.70 -21.63 14.04
CA SER A 54 -17.16 -21.73 12.68
C SER A 54 -15.71 -22.23 12.66
N TYR A 55 -14.88 -21.79 13.61
CA TYR A 55 -13.53 -22.28 13.79
C TYR A 55 -13.52 -23.74 14.25
N ARG A 56 -14.36 -24.09 15.24
CA ARG A 56 -14.48 -25.47 15.75
C ARG A 56 -15.00 -26.43 14.68
N SER A 57 -16.04 -26.04 13.96
CA SER A 57 -16.62 -26.83 12.87
C SER A 57 -15.63 -27.01 11.71
N TRP A 58 -14.79 -26.01 11.43
CA TRP A 58 -13.72 -26.14 10.43
C TRP A 58 -12.64 -27.12 10.92
N LEU A 59 -12.18 -26.97 12.16
CA LEU A 59 -11.13 -27.79 12.75
C LEU A 59 -11.54 -29.26 12.92
N GLU A 60 -12.79 -29.52 13.29
CA GLU A 60 -13.34 -30.86 13.51
C GLU A 60 -13.88 -31.51 12.22
N SER A 61 -13.84 -30.81 11.09
CA SER A 61 -14.36 -31.30 9.81
C SER A 61 -13.58 -32.52 9.32
N LYS A 62 -14.30 -33.60 8.99
CA LYS A 62 -13.74 -34.81 8.35
C LYS A 62 -13.55 -34.66 6.84
N GLN A 63 -14.02 -33.57 6.25
CA GLN A 63 -13.88 -33.24 4.83
C GLN A 63 -13.06 -31.97 4.68
N SER A 64 -12.49 -31.75 3.48
CA SER A 64 -11.82 -30.49 3.16
C SER A 64 -12.79 -29.32 3.39
N ALA A 65 -12.39 -28.38 4.24
CA ALA A 65 -13.18 -27.21 4.59
C ALA A 65 -12.31 -25.95 4.49
N ILE A 66 -12.94 -24.85 4.10
CA ILE A 66 -12.29 -23.54 4.02
C ILE A 66 -12.87 -22.64 5.10
N LEU A 67 -11.99 -22.10 5.95
CA LEU A 67 -12.30 -21.05 6.90
C LEU A 67 -11.76 -19.73 6.36
N CYS A 68 -12.66 -18.79 6.07
CA CYS A 68 -12.27 -17.44 5.69
C CYS A 68 -12.39 -16.51 6.90
N ILE A 69 -11.30 -15.85 7.25
CA ILE A 69 -11.24 -14.86 8.34
C ILE A 69 -11.10 -13.47 7.71
N CYS A 70 -12.09 -12.63 7.98
CA CYS A 70 -12.13 -11.26 7.50
C CYS A 70 -12.13 -10.27 8.67
N GLY A 71 -11.51 -9.11 8.48
CA GLY A 71 -11.39 -8.07 9.50
C GLY A 71 -10.76 -6.80 8.93
N LEU A 72 -10.89 -5.68 9.63
CA LEU A 72 -10.39 -4.38 9.17
C LEU A 72 -8.85 -4.35 9.12
N PRO A 73 -8.24 -3.49 8.29
CA PRO A 73 -6.83 -3.16 8.46
C PRO A 73 -6.55 -2.76 9.92
N GLY A 74 -5.52 -3.36 10.52
CA GLY A 74 -5.15 -3.12 11.92
C GLY A 74 -5.90 -3.96 12.97
N THR A 75 -6.90 -4.79 12.64
CA THR A 75 -7.61 -5.62 13.65
C THR A 75 -6.85 -6.88 14.08
N GLY A 76 -5.54 -6.95 13.85
CA GLY A 76 -4.73 -8.09 14.25
C GLY A 76 -5.00 -9.38 13.46
N LYS A 77 -5.46 -9.32 12.20
CA LYS A 77 -5.64 -10.53 11.35
C LYS A 77 -4.37 -11.37 11.25
N THR A 78 -3.23 -10.72 10.98
CA THR A 78 -1.93 -11.40 10.93
C THR A 78 -1.58 -12.03 12.28
N MET A 79 -1.86 -11.35 13.40
CA MET A 79 -1.65 -11.92 14.75
C MET A 79 -2.60 -13.09 15.04
N LEU A 80 -3.82 -13.06 14.51
CA LEU A 80 -4.77 -14.16 14.59
C LEU A 80 -4.35 -15.35 13.72
N SER A 81 -3.89 -15.10 12.49
CA SER A 81 -3.32 -16.12 11.59
C SER A 81 -2.09 -16.78 12.23
N TYR A 82 -1.22 -15.99 12.86
CA TYR A 82 -0.09 -16.47 13.65
C TYR A 82 -0.54 -17.34 14.83
N PHE A 83 -1.49 -16.86 15.64
CA PHE A 83 -2.05 -17.61 16.76
C PHE A 83 -2.64 -18.96 16.30
N ILE A 84 -3.42 -18.97 15.22
CA ILE A 84 -4.01 -20.19 14.64
C ILE A 84 -2.90 -21.13 14.17
N THR A 85 -1.87 -20.62 13.50
CA THR A 85 -0.73 -21.42 13.05
C THR A 85 -0.06 -22.13 14.23
N LYS A 86 0.23 -21.40 15.31
CA LYS A 86 0.84 -21.98 16.53
C LYS A 86 -0.08 -22.96 17.27
N GLU A 87 -1.39 -22.78 17.21
CA GLU A 87 -2.34 -23.75 17.75
C GLU A 87 -2.40 -25.04 16.91
N LEU A 88 -2.35 -24.92 15.59
CA LEU A 88 -2.32 -26.06 14.68
C LEU A 88 -1.02 -26.84 14.82
N GLU A 89 0.13 -26.16 14.92
CA GLU A 89 1.43 -26.81 15.17
C GLU A 89 1.40 -27.64 16.46
N LYS A 90 0.82 -27.11 17.54
CA LYS A 90 0.63 -27.85 18.80
C LYS A 90 -0.31 -29.04 18.65
N LEU A 91 -1.37 -28.89 17.84
CA LEU A 91 -2.30 -29.97 17.55
C LEU A 91 -1.60 -31.12 16.80
N THR A 92 -0.80 -30.80 15.78
CA THR A 92 -0.11 -31.78 14.93
C THR A 92 1.07 -32.48 15.64
N GLN A 93 1.53 -31.96 16.77
CA GLN A 93 2.45 -32.68 17.66
C GLN A 93 1.75 -33.88 18.34
N SER A 94 0.44 -33.82 18.54
CA SER A 94 -0.34 -34.86 19.23
C SER A 94 -1.13 -35.77 18.28
N ILE A 95 -1.51 -35.26 17.11
CA ILE A 95 -2.32 -35.96 16.12
C ILE A 95 -1.59 -35.93 14.77
N PRO A 96 -1.54 -37.03 14.00
CA PRO A 96 -0.90 -37.01 12.68
C PRO A 96 -1.51 -35.94 11.75
N GLY A 97 -0.66 -35.06 11.23
CA GLY A 97 -1.02 -34.05 10.23
C GLY A 97 0.13 -33.06 10.02
N ASP A 98 0.07 -32.31 8.91
CA ASP A 98 1.03 -31.24 8.62
C ASP A 98 0.35 -29.87 8.67
N VAL A 99 1.12 -28.86 9.09
CA VAL A 99 0.72 -27.46 8.99
C VAL A 99 1.59 -26.81 7.92
N LEU A 100 0.94 -26.17 6.95
CA LEU A 100 1.60 -25.42 5.89
C LEU A 100 1.11 -23.98 6.02
N PHE A 101 2.03 -23.03 6.06
CA PHE A 101 1.63 -21.63 6.19
C PHE A 101 2.41 -20.74 5.24
N TYR A 102 1.80 -19.62 4.88
CA TYR A 102 2.47 -18.57 4.13
C TYR A 102 1.89 -17.23 4.54
N PHE A 103 2.76 -16.27 4.86
CA PHE A 103 2.36 -14.94 5.28
C PHE A 103 2.78 -13.91 4.23
N TYR A 104 1.85 -13.03 3.87
CA TYR A 104 2.17 -11.90 3.02
C TYR A 104 3.19 -11.00 3.73
N ASN A 105 4.36 -10.80 3.11
CA ASN A 105 5.38 -9.93 3.66
C ASN A 105 5.50 -8.63 2.82
N PRO A 106 5.09 -7.46 3.34
CA PRO A 106 5.15 -6.20 2.59
C PRO A 106 6.57 -5.72 2.27
N GLN A 107 7.59 -6.19 3.00
CA GLN A 107 8.99 -5.83 2.76
C GLN A 107 9.55 -6.48 1.49
N TYR A 108 8.99 -7.63 1.09
CA TYR A 108 9.41 -8.39 -0.09
C TYR A 108 8.21 -8.67 -1.04
N PRO A 109 7.59 -7.65 -1.66
CA PRO A 109 6.40 -7.83 -2.50
C PRO A 109 6.60 -8.81 -3.67
N GLU A 110 7.82 -8.91 -4.20
CA GLU A 110 8.20 -9.83 -5.27
C GLU A 110 8.12 -11.30 -4.86
N LYS A 111 8.20 -11.59 -3.56
CA LYS A 111 7.99 -12.95 -3.03
C LYS A 111 6.51 -13.31 -2.92
N ASN A 112 5.59 -12.35 -2.85
CA ASN A 112 4.15 -12.59 -2.61
C ASN A 112 3.40 -13.00 -3.89
N THR A 113 3.78 -14.14 -4.47
CA THR A 113 3.15 -14.69 -5.68
C THR A 113 2.51 -16.04 -5.39
N THR A 114 1.56 -16.45 -6.24
CA THR A 114 0.98 -17.80 -6.18
C THR A 114 2.06 -18.87 -6.31
N THR A 115 3.06 -18.63 -7.16
CA THR A 115 4.16 -19.59 -7.36
C THR A 115 5.01 -19.74 -6.12
N SER A 116 5.22 -18.68 -5.33
CA SER A 116 5.98 -18.76 -4.08
C SER A 116 5.25 -19.59 -3.05
N ILE A 117 3.96 -19.33 -2.80
CA ILE A 117 3.13 -20.11 -1.87
C ILE A 117 3.22 -21.60 -2.19
N LEU A 118 2.96 -21.97 -3.45
CA LEU A 118 2.94 -23.37 -3.86
C LEU A 118 4.32 -24.02 -3.77
N ARG A 119 5.39 -23.27 -4.04
CA ARG A 119 6.76 -23.78 -3.96
C ARG A 119 7.17 -24.02 -2.51
N THR A 120 6.87 -23.09 -1.62
CA THR A 120 7.07 -23.21 -0.18
C THR A 120 6.35 -24.43 0.37
N TRP A 121 5.05 -24.55 0.12
CA TRP A 121 4.26 -25.68 0.63
C TRP A 121 4.69 -27.02 0.06
N LEU A 122 5.04 -27.08 -1.23
CA LEU A 122 5.57 -28.31 -1.83
C LEU A 122 6.92 -28.70 -1.23
N HIS A 123 7.80 -27.72 -0.99
CA HIS A 123 9.08 -27.93 -0.34
C HIS A 123 8.91 -28.50 1.08
N GLU A 124 8.02 -27.91 1.89
CA GLU A 124 7.72 -28.39 3.24
C GLU A 124 7.17 -29.82 3.23
N ILE A 125 6.16 -30.10 2.39
CA ILE A 125 5.59 -31.45 2.26
C ILE A 125 6.67 -32.47 1.87
N PHE A 126 7.55 -32.15 0.92
CA PHE A 126 8.58 -33.09 0.46
C PHE A 126 9.74 -33.24 1.43
N THR A 127 9.99 -32.24 2.27
CA THR A 127 10.95 -32.32 3.36
C THR A 127 10.46 -33.29 4.44
N ASN A 128 9.18 -33.18 4.83
CA ASN A 128 8.57 -34.06 5.85
C ASN A 128 8.21 -35.45 5.29
N HIS A 129 7.78 -35.53 4.03
CA HIS A 129 7.30 -36.75 3.38
C HIS A 129 8.03 -37.01 2.06
N ARG A 130 9.32 -37.34 2.13
CA ARG A 130 10.21 -37.55 0.97
C ARG A 130 9.63 -38.44 -0.12
N THR A 131 8.84 -39.47 0.23
CA THR A 131 8.23 -40.39 -0.75
C THR A 131 7.20 -39.71 -1.67
N LEU A 132 6.66 -38.55 -1.29
CA LEU A 132 5.69 -37.80 -2.07
C LEU A 132 6.34 -36.92 -3.16
N ALA A 133 7.65 -36.65 -3.07
CA ALA A 133 8.36 -35.91 -4.11
C ALA A 133 8.35 -36.61 -5.49
N LYS A 134 7.95 -37.89 -5.55
CA LYS A 134 7.59 -38.61 -6.79
C LYS A 134 6.61 -37.83 -7.69
N TYR A 135 5.70 -37.04 -7.10
CA TYR A 135 4.73 -36.22 -7.86
C TYR A 135 5.38 -35.04 -8.57
N ALA A 136 6.44 -34.48 -7.97
CA ALA A 136 7.22 -33.40 -8.56
C ALA A 136 8.24 -33.91 -9.57
N VAL A 137 8.98 -34.98 -9.26
CA VAL A 137 10.03 -35.56 -10.14
C VAL A 137 9.49 -35.89 -11.54
N LYS A 138 8.25 -36.35 -11.64
CA LYS A 138 7.59 -36.65 -12.93
C LYS A 138 7.44 -35.41 -13.84
N ARG A 139 7.37 -34.21 -13.26
CA ARG A 139 7.17 -32.92 -13.96
C ARG A 139 8.39 -31.98 -13.88
N MET A 140 9.38 -32.30 -13.04
CA MET A 140 10.59 -31.51 -12.78
C MET A 140 11.86 -32.23 -13.27
N THR A 141 11.87 -32.63 -14.54
CA THR A 141 13.09 -33.12 -15.20
C THR A 141 14.07 -31.95 -15.43
N PRO A 142 15.40 -32.18 -15.55
CA PRO A 142 16.40 -31.11 -15.74
C PRO A 142 16.07 -30.09 -16.85
N ARG A 143 15.41 -30.51 -17.93
CA ARG A 143 14.99 -29.63 -19.03
C ARG A 143 13.73 -28.80 -18.76
N ARG A 144 12.86 -29.24 -17.84
CA ARG A 144 11.54 -28.66 -17.57
C ARG A 144 11.47 -27.86 -16.28
N THR A 145 12.34 -28.15 -15.31
CA THR A 145 12.32 -27.55 -13.96
C THR A 145 12.15 -26.04 -13.99
N LYS A 146 12.96 -25.31 -14.78
CA LYS A 146 12.86 -23.84 -14.87
C LYS A 146 11.49 -23.32 -15.30
N ASN A 147 10.79 -24.02 -16.20
CA ASN A 147 9.46 -23.63 -16.67
C ASN A 147 8.37 -24.10 -15.70
N THR A 148 8.52 -25.29 -15.12
CA THR A 148 7.61 -25.82 -14.09
C THR A 148 7.55 -24.88 -12.88
N LEU A 149 8.71 -24.41 -12.42
CA LEU A 149 8.83 -23.51 -11.28
C LEU A 149 8.23 -22.10 -11.51
N LYS A 150 8.04 -21.69 -12.77
CA LYS A 150 7.39 -20.43 -13.14
C LYS A 150 5.88 -20.58 -13.42
N SER A 151 5.37 -21.81 -13.46
CA SER A 151 4.00 -22.10 -13.89
C SER A 151 3.12 -22.42 -12.69
N ARG A 152 2.31 -21.44 -12.26
CA ARG A 152 1.30 -21.64 -11.19
C ARG A 152 0.37 -22.83 -11.45
N SER A 153 -0.07 -23.02 -12.70
CA SER A 153 -0.93 -24.14 -13.08
C SER A 153 -0.24 -25.50 -12.92
N THR A 154 1.06 -25.58 -13.24
CA THR A 154 1.81 -26.84 -13.12
C THR A 154 2.10 -27.16 -11.66
N LEU A 155 2.53 -26.17 -10.88
CA LEU A 155 2.76 -26.30 -9.43
C LEU A 155 1.47 -26.70 -8.71
N TRP A 156 0.33 -26.09 -9.04
CA TRP A 156 -0.97 -26.44 -8.48
C TRP A 156 -1.37 -27.88 -8.78
N ALA A 157 -1.12 -28.34 -10.01
CA ALA A 157 -1.40 -29.71 -10.38
C ALA A 157 -0.45 -30.71 -9.70
N ILE A 158 0.75 -30.29 -9.26
CA ILE A 158 1.63 -31.12 -8.42
C ILE A 158 1.07 -31.13 -6.99
N PHE A 159 0.81 -29.96 -6.42
CA PHE A 159 0.23 -29.79 -5.08
C PHE A 159 -1.05 -30.61 -4.91
N THR A 160 -1.99 -30.47 -5.84
CA THR A 160 -3.27 -31.22 -5.83
C THR A 160 -3.08 -32.73 -5.91
N ALA A 161 -2.05 -33.21 -6.61
CA ALA A 161 -1.75 -34.64 -6.67
C ALA A 161 -1.11 -35.13 -5.37
N THR A 162 -0.23 -34.31 -4.77
CA THR A 162 0.45 -34.59 -3.50
C THR A 162 -0.55 -34.70 -2.34
N ILE A 163 -1.44 -33.72 -2.18
CA ILE A 163 -2.41 -33.69 -1.07
C ILE A 163 -3.51 -34.75 -1.15
N LYS A 164 -3.69 -35.38 -2.32
CA LYS A 164 -4.61 -36.51 -2.51
C LYS A 164 -3.97 -37.85 -2.19
N ASP A 165 -2.65 -37.90 -1.95
CA ASP A 165 -1.98 -39.14 -1.58
C ASP A 165 -2.35 -39.51 -0.14
N PRO A 166 -2.92 -40.71 0.11
CA PRO A 166 -3.34 -41.12 1.44
C PRO A 166 -2.21 -41.13 2.48
N LYS A 167 -0.95 -41.18 2.03
CA LYS A 167 0.22 -41.18 2.93
C LYS A 167 0.47 -39.84 3.62
N LEU A 168 -0.03 -38.74 3.09
CA LEU A 168 0.20 -37.40 3.65
C LEU A 168 -0.60 -37.17 4.95
N GLY A 169 -1.80 -37.75 5.05
CA GLY A 169 -2.71 -37.47 6.16
C GLY A 169 -3.39 -36.10 6.03
N PRO A 170 -4.01 -35.58 7.11
CA PRO A 170 -4.65 -34.28 7.10
C PRO A 170 -3.61 -33.15 7.02
N VAL A 171 -3.91 -32.13 6.23
CA VAL A 171 -3.05 -30.96 6.05
C VAL A 171 -3.85 -29.69 6.35
N TYR A 172 -3.30 -28.85 7.21
CA TYR A 172 -3.86 -27.55 7.54
C TYR A 172 -3.07 -26.47 6.82
N CYS A 173 -3.72 -25.75 5.89
CA CYS A 173 -3.09 -24.64 5.17
C CYS A 173 -3.54 -23.30 5.76
N VAL A 174 -2.60 -22.45 6.17
CA VAL A 174 -2.85 -21.08 6.63
C VAL A 174 -2.25 -20.08 5.64
N LEU A 175 -3.06 -19.14 5.15
CA LEU A 175 -2.62 -18.10 4.23
C LEU A 175 -3.03 -16.73 4.78
N ASP A 176 -2.04 -15.93 5.20
CA ASP A 176 -2.28 -14.57 5.70
C ASP A 176 -2.16 -13.51 4.59
N GLY A 177 -2.86 -12.39 4.76
CA GLY A 177 -2.73 -11.24 3.87
C GLY A 177 -3.27 -11.43 2.46
N LEU A 178 -4.22 -12.36 2.25
CA LEU A 178 -4.81 -12.64 0.94
C LEU A 178 -5.35 -11.39 0.21
N ASN A 179 -5.79 -10.37 0.97
CA ASN A 179 -6.29 -9.11 0.41
C ASN A 179 -5.21 -8.24 -0.23
N ASP A 180 -3.96 -8.39 0.20
CA ASP A 180 -2.81 -7.59 -0.23
C ASP A 180 -2.12 -8.18 -1.47
N PHE A 181 -2.51 -9.38 -1.92
CA PHE A 181 -2.04 -9.96 -3.17
C PHE A 181 -2.58 -9.21 -4.40
N PRO A 182 -1.82 -9.17 -5.51
CA PRO A 182 -2.30 -8.64 -6.78
C PRO A 182 -3.65 -9.26 -7.18
N PRO A 183 -4.61 -8.48 -7.73
CA PRO A 183 -5.98 -8.95 -7.99
C PRO A 183 -6.05 -10.24 -8.82
N ASP A 184 -5.17 -10.41 -9.80
CA ASP A 184 -5.14 -11.59 -10.67
C ASP A 184 -4.58 -12.84 -9.98
N GLU A 185 -3.65 -12.67 -9.05
CA GLU A 185 -3.13 -13.77 -8.22
C GLU A 185 -4.17 -14.20 -7.19
N ARG A 186 -4.77 -13.22 -6.50
CA ARG A 186 -5.84 -13.44 -5.52
C ARG A 186 -7.03 -14.18 -6.14
N ARG A 187 -7.53 -13.70 -7.28
CA ARG A 187 -8.68 -14.32 -7.97
C ARG A 187 -8.38 -15.77 -8.37
N TRP A 188 -7.16 -16.01 -8.88
CA TRP A 188 -6.74 -17.34 -9.30
C TRP A 188 -6.60 -18.30 -8.10
N LEU A 189 -5.99 -17.86 -7.01
CA LEU A 189 -5.86 -18.66 -5.77
C LEU A 189 -7.24 -19.05 -5.24
N VAL A 190 -8.09 -18.06 -4.96
CA VAL A 190 -9.43 -18.28 -4.37
C VAL A 190 -10.26 -19.24 -5.22
N SER A 191 -10.33 -19.00 -6.53
CA SER A 191 -11.09 -19.86 -7.44
C SER A 191 -10.53 -21.30 -7.48
N SER A 192 -9.21 -21.47 -7.41
CA SER A 192 -8.58 -22.78 -7.39
C SER A 192 -8.87 -23.55 -6.09
N PHE A 193 -8.78 -22.90 -4.93
CA PHE A 193 -9.13 -23.53 -3.64
C PHE A 193 -10.63 -23.84 -3.57
N GLN A 194 -11.50 -22.93 -3.99
CA GLN A 194 -12.95 -23.18 -4.01
C GLN A 194 -13.31 -24.33 -4.96
N ALA A 195 -12.73 -24.39 -6.16
CA ALA A 195 -12.99 -25.47 -7.10
C ALA A 195 -12.50 -26.83 -6.56
N GLN A 196 -11.38 -26.86 -5.84
CA GLN A 196 -10.76 -28.09 -5.37
C GLN A 196 -11.28 -28.58 -4.01
N PHE A 197 -11.71 -27.67 -3.13
CA PHE A 197 -12.08 -27.95 -1.73
C PHE A 197 -13.45 -27.40 -1.31
N GLY A 198 -14.13 -26.60 -2.14
CA GLY A 198 -15.39 -25.93 -1.80
C GLY A 198 -16.66 -26.79 -1.91
N ARG A 199 -16.56 -28.13 -1.98
CA ARG A 199 -17.74 -29.02 -2.08
C ARG A 199 -18.37 -29.40 -0.73
N SER A 200 -17.83 -28.90 0.37
CA SER A 200 -18.26 -29.23 1.73
C SER A 200 -18.35 -27.94 2.54
N SER A 201 -19.58 -27.51 2.85
CA SER A 201 -19.95 -26.47 3.84
C SER A 201 -18.81 -25.52 4.22
N GLY A 202 -18.57 -24.50 3.39
CA GLY A 202 -17.65 -23.42 3.73
C GLY A 202 -18.22 -22.63 4.90
N ALA A 203 -17.83 -22.99 6.13
CA ALA A 203 -18.10 -22.17 7.29
C ALA A 203 -17.28 -20.88 7.15
N GLN A 204 -17.84 -19.86 6.51
CA GLN A 204 -17.36 -18.50 6.70
C GLN A 204 -17.53 -18.16 8.18
N ALA A 205 -16.44 -18.05 8.94
CA ALA A 205 -16.47 -17.35 10.22
C ALA A 205 -16.67 -15.86 9.92
N ARG A 206 -17.91 -15.48 9.66
CA ARG A 206 -18.32 -14.08 9.74
C ARG A 206 -18.28 -13.72 11.22
N LEU A 207 -17.28 -12.93 11.60
CA LEU A 207 -17.33 -12.08 12.79
C LEU A 207 -18.48 -11.07 12.59
N ALA A 208 -19.71 -11.54 12.75
CA ALA A 208 -20.94 -10.76 12.86
C ALA A 208 -22.11 -11.69 13.24
N ARG A 209 -22.08 -12.28 14.44
CA ARG A 209 -23.32 -12.82 15.04
C ARG A 209 -24.16 -11.66 15.57
N HIS A 210 -24.90 -10.99 14.70
CA HIS A 210 -25.95 -10.06 15.12
C HIS A 210 -27.23 -10.84 15.48
N ARG A 211 -27.86 -10.47 16.60
CA ARG A 211 -28.89 -11.24 17.36
C ARG A 211 -30.17 -11.65 16.61
N HIS A 212 -30.33 -11.35 15.32
CA HIS A 212 -31.55 -11.56 14.55
C HIS A 212 -31.43 -12.50 13.34
N TRP A 213 -30.25 -13.09 13.10
CA TRP A 213 -30.03 -14.06 12.01
C TRP A 213 -30.78 -15.39 12.21
N GLY A 214 -31.21 -15.70 13.43
CA GLY A 214 -31.89 -16.96 13.78
C GLY A 214 -33.35 -17.11 13.30
N ILE A 215 -33.89 -16.15 12.54
CA ILE A 215 -35.27 -16.20 12.01
C ILE A 215 -35.34 -17.01 10.70
N LEU A 216 -34.22 -17.11 9.96
CA LEU A 216 -34.13 -17.81 8.68
C LEU A 216 -33.59 -19.23 8.87
N ASP A 217 -34.05 -20.19 8.06
CA ASP A 217 -33.46 -21.52 7.98
C ASP A 217 -32.05 -21.46 7.35
N LYS A 218 -31.26 -22.53 7.55
CA LYS A 218 -29.85 -22.57 7.18
C LYS A 218 -29.62 -22.38 5.66
N GLU A 219 -30.52 -22.89 4.83
CA GLU A 219 -30.43 -22.78 3.37
C GLU A 219 -30.68 -21.34 2.90
N SER A 220 -31.66 -20.67 3.52
CA SER A 220 -31.93 -19.24 3.34
C SER A 220 -30.77 -18.33 3.79
N GLN A 221 -30.09 -18.70 4.89
CA GLN A 221 -28.92 -17.96 5.39
C GLN A 221 -27.72 -18.08 4.44
N ASP A 222 -27.46 -19.28 3.91
CA ASP A 222 -26.37 -19.56 2.98
C ASP A 222 -26.59 -18.83 1.64
N ALA A 223 -27.82 -18.84 1.11
CA ALA A 223 -28.17 -18.11 -0.12
C ALA A 223 -27.99 -16.58 0.02
N LEU A 224 -28.36 -16.01 1.17
CA LEU A 224 -28.16 -14.58 1.45
C LEU A 224 -26.66 -14.26 1.61
N ALA A 225 -25.89 -15.17 2.21
CA ALA A 225 -24.46 -15.02 2.42
C ALA A 225 -23.67 -15.09 1.11
N ASP A 226 -24.02 -15.99 0.21
CA ASP A 226 -23.39 -16.12 -1.11
C ASP A 226 -23.65 -14.87 -1.97
N GLU A 227 -24.87 -14.36 -1.99
CA GLU A 227 -25.22 -13.16 -2.75
C GLU A 227 -24.56 -11.89 -2.18
N LEU A 228 -24.44 -11.77 -0.85
CA LEU A 228 -23.62 -10.72 -0.22
C LEU A 228 -22.13 -10.87 -0.55
N SER A 229 -21.60 -12.10 -0.59
CA SER A 229 -20.19 -12.33 -0.94
C SER A 229 -19.89 -11.99 -2.40
N LEU A 230 -20.84 -12.30 -3.31
CA LEU A 230 -20.74 -12.02 -4.73
C LEU A 230 -20.83 -10.52 -5.05
N ARG A 231 -21.69 -9.76 -4.36
CA ARG A 231 -21.92 -8.34 -4.64
C ARG A 231 -20.86 -7.39 -4.10
N PHE A 232 -20.11 -7.80 -3.07
CA PHE A 232 -19.28 -6.89 -2.28
C PHE A 232 -17.76 -7.15 -2.37
N GLU A 233 -17.29 -8.05 -3.25
CA GLU A 233 -15.86 -8.25 -3.63
C GLU A 233 -14.80 -7.83 -2.59
N GLY A 234 -14.89 -8.33 -1.34
CA GLY A 234 -13.89 -8.08 -0.29
C GLY A 234 -14.17 -6.95 0.71
N LEU A 235 -15.39 -6.40 0.78
CA LEU A 235 -15.72 -5.25 1.62
C LEU A 235 -16.53 -5.63 2.86
N CYS A 236 -15.83 -6.17 3.88
CA CYS A 236 -16.48 -6.69 5.08
C CYS A 236 -17.07 -5.62 6.02
N LEU A 237 -16.60 -4.37 5.95
CA LEU A 237 -17.13 -3.21 6.70
C LEU A 237 -18.60 -2.89 6.38
N TRP A 238 -19.00 -3.16 5.14
CA TRP A 238 -20.27 -2.69 4.59
C TRP A 238 -21.40 -3.70 4.77
N VAL A 239 -21.05 -4.95 5.08
CA VAL A 239 -22.00 -6.01 5.37
C VAL A 239 -22.80 -5.63 6.61
N ASP A 240 -22.15 -5.16 7.69
CA ASP A 240 -22.83 -4.78 8.93
C ASP A 240 -23.82 -3.61 8.75
N PHE A 241 -23.45 -2.58 7.98
CA PHE A 241 -24.34 -1.45 7.67
C PHE A 241 -25.53 -1.86 6.78
N MET A 242 -25.31 -2.70 5.77
CA MET A 242 -26.40 -3.22 4.92
C MET A 242 -27.30 -4.21 5.68
N LEU A 243 -26.76 -4.88 6.71
CA LEU A 243 -27.56 -5.75 7.57
C LEU A 243 -28.59 -4.95 8.39
N GLU A 244 -28.32 -3.69 8.75
CA GLU A 244 -29.32 -2.81 9.41
C GLU A 244 -30.50 -2.47 8.50
N ASP A 245 -30.27 -2.31 7.20
CA ASP A 245 -31.31 -2.08 6.17
C ASP A 245 -32.14 -3.34 5.87
N LEU A 246 -31.51 -4.52 6.00
CA LEU A 246 -32.14 -5.83 5.78
C LEU A 246 -32.88 -6.34 7.01
N TYR A 247 -32.45 -5.94 8.21
CA TYR A 247 -32.95 -6.37 9.51
C TYR A 247 -34.48 -6.19 9.72
N PRO A 248 -35.13 -5.09 9.28
CA PRO A 248 -36.56 -4.92 9.46
C PRO A 248 -37.41 -5.90 8.62
N LYS A 249 -36.80 -6.64 7.69
CA LYS A 249 -37.50 -7.57 6.80
C LYS A 249 -37.60 -8.93 7.48
N LYS A 250 -38.81 -9.50 7.52
CA LYS A 250 -39.08 -10.79 8.21
C LYS A 250 -39.05 -12.02 7.30
N THR A 251 -38.87 -11.84 5.99
CA THR A 251 -38.93 -12.94 5.00
C THR A 251 -37.77 -12.86 4.01
N LEU A 252 -37.26 -14.02 3.58
CA LEU A 252 -36.19 -14.11 2.58
C LEU A 252 -36.55 -13.37 1.29
N SER A 253 -37.79 -13.50 0.81
CA SER A 253 -38.26 -12.79 -0.38
C SER A 253 -38.16 -11.26 -0.24
N ALA A 254 -38.50 -10.71 0.93
CA ALA A 254 -38.39 -9.27 1.17
C ALA A 254 -36.93 -8.81 1.32
N MET A 255 -36.05 -9.66 1.88
CA MET A 255 -34.61 -9.41 1.96
C MET A 255 -33.96 -9.45 0.58
N MET A 256 -34.22 -10.48 -0.24
CA MET A 256 -33.72 -10.60 -1.61
C MET A 256 -34.21 -9.45 -2.50
N LYS A 257 -35.49 -9.08 -2.41
CA LYS A 257 -36.04 -7.91 -3.13
C LYS A 257 -35.36 -6.61 -2.73
N LYS A 258 -34.96 -6.48 -1.46
CA LYS A 258 -34.19 -5.32 -0.98
C LYS A 258 -32.73 -5.40 -1.45
N MET A 259 -32.12 -6.59 -1.45
CA MET A 259 -30.77 -6.82 -1.99
C MET A 259 -30.67 -6.54 -3.48
N ASP A 260 -31.73 -6.76 -4.26
CA ASP A 260 -31.78 -6.36 -5.65
C ASP A 260 -31.81 -4.84 -5.86
N GLN A 261 -32.27 -4.09 -4.85
CA GLN A 261 -32.20 -2.63 -4.82
C GLN A 261 -30.86 -2.11 -4.30
N ILE A 262 -30.03 -2.96 -3.67
CA ILE A 262 -28.71 -2.57 -3.16
C ILE A 262 -27.74 -2.51 -4.35
N PRO A 263 -27.06 -1.37 -4.57
CA PRO A 263 -26.12 -1.23 -5.67
C PRO A 263 -24.94 -2.20 -5.57
N ARG A 264 -24.42 -2.64 -6.73
CA ARG A 264 -23.27 -3.56 -6.81
C ARG A 264 -21.95 -2.78 -6.79
N GLY A 265 -20.97 -3.22 -6.00
CA GLY A 265 -19.61 -2.65 -5.98
C GLY A 265 -19.42 -1.40 -5.11
N LEU A 266 -18.19 -1.19 -4.64
CA LEU A 266 -17.82 -0.19 -3.63
C LEU A 266 -18.26 1.24 -3.96
N ARG A 267 -18.12 1.64 -5.24
CA ARG A 267 -18.41 3.00 -5.69
C ARG A 267 -19.85 3.39 -5.36
N HIS A 268 -20.83 2.55 -5.70
CA HIS A 268 -22.21 2.93 -5.50
C HIS A 268 -22.63 2.95 -4.03
N VAL A 269 -22.03 2.09 -3.20
CA VAL A 269 -22.26 2.09 -1.74
C VAL A 269 -21.69 3.37 -1.13
N PHE A 270 -20.49 3.76 -1.56
CA PHE A 270 -19.86 5.03 -1.18
C PHE A 270 -20.73 6.25 -1.56
N LEU A 271 -21.21 6.32 -2.81
CA LEU A 271 -22.09 7.41 -3.26
C LEU A 271 -23.39 7.49 -2.45
N ARG A 272 -23.93 6.35 -2.01
CA ARG A 272 -25.12 6.30 -1.16
C ARG A 272 -24.87 6.89 0.22
N LEU A 273 -23.72 6.64 0.84
CA LEU A 273 -23.38 7.27 2.13
C LEU A 273 -23.19 8.76 2.01
N LEU A 274 -22.53 9.22 0.93
CA LEU A 274 -22.41 10.65 0.69
C LEU A 274 -23.80 11.32 0.63
N ALA A 275 -24.78 10.63 0.05
CA ALA A 275 -26.16 11.12 -0.01
C ALA A 275 -26.91 11.08 1.33
N GLN A 276 -26.40 10.33 2.33
CA GLN A 276 -26.99 10.27 3.67
C GLN A 276 -26.47 11.35 4.61
N ILE A 277 -25.36 11.99 4.28
CA ILE A 277 -24.83 13.12 5.06
C ILE A 277 -25.84 14.28 4.99
N ASP A 278 -26.18 14.82 6.16
CA ASP A 278 -27.12 15.93 6.31
C ASP A 278 -26.68 17.13 5.46
N ASP A 279 -27.64 17.75 4.76
CA ASP A 279 -27.42 18.95 3.93
C ASP A 279 -26.71 20.07 4.71
N LYS A 280 -26.96 20.19 6.01
CA LYS A 280 -26.37 21.21 6.89
C LYS A 280 -24.85 21.10 6.98
N PHE A 281 -24.32 19.89 7.05
CA PHE A 281 -22.89 19.62 7.27
C PHE A 281 -22.17 19.18 5.99
N ARG A 282 -22.92 18.94 4.91
CA ARG A 282 -22.42 18.35 3.66
C ARG A 282 -21.17 19.02 3.09
N ARG A 283 -21.13 20.36 3.03
CA ARG A 283 -19.99 21.10 2.45
C ARG A 283 -18.72 20.96 3.27
N GLU A 284 -18.87 20.98 4.59
CA GLU A 284 -17.77 20.86 5.54
C GLU A 284 -17.23 19.44 5.55
N THR A 285 -18.12 18.44 5.63
CA THR A 285 -17.75 17.03 5.48
C THR A 285 -17.08 16.76 4.13
N ALA A 286 -17.58 17.37 3.04
CA ALA A 286 -16.95 17.26 1.73
C ALA A 286 -15.52 17.81 1.74
N LYS A 287 -15.29 18.97 2.36
CA LYS A 287 -13.96 19.57 2.49
C LYS A 287 -13.02 18.68 3.30
N ILE A 288 -13.45 18.20 4.46
CA ILE A 288 -12.68 17.28 5.30
C ILE A 288 -12.33 16.00 4.51
N LEU A 289 -13.31 15.41 3.84
CA LEU A 289 -13.11 14.18 3.06
C LEU A 289 -12.18 14.38 1.86
N GLN A 290 -12.23 15.54 1.20
CA GLN A 290 -11.29 15.90 0.12
C GLN A 290 -9.85 15.92 0.61
N TRP A 291 -9.61 16.55 1.76
CA TRP A 291 -8.28 16.66 2.36
C TRP A 291 -7.77 15.30 2.81
N VAL A 292 -8.56 14.58 3.61
CA VAL A 292 -8.22 13.24 4.12
C VAL A 292 -7.97 12.24 2.98
N ALA A 293 -8.65 12.38 1.83
CA ALA A 293 -8.45 11.52 0.67
C ALA A 293 -7.16 11.82 -0.11
N LEU A 294 -6.62 13.04 -0.02
CA LEU A 294 -5.44 13.46 -0.78
C LEU A 294 -4.17 13.57 0.06
N LEU A 295 -4.23 13.70 1.39
CA LEU A 295 -3.01 13.81 2.19
C LEU A 295 -2.18 12.52 2.15
N ARG A 296 -0.84 12.66 2.14
CA ARG A 296 0.10 11.54 1.97
C ARG A 296 0.40 10.76 3.23
N ARG A 297 0.04 11.33 4.38
CA ARG A 297 -0.02 10.64 5.65
C ARG A 297 -1.34 10.96 6.34
N PRO A 298 -1.78 10.12 7.29
CA PRO A 298 -2.87 10.47 8.17
C PRO A 298 -2.63 11.83 8.83
N VAL A 299 -3.70 12.60 8.95
CA VAL A 299 -3.72 13.94 9.56
C VAL A 299 -4.38 13.85 10.92
N THR A 300 -3.90 14.61 11.89
CA THR A 300 -4.57 14.70 13.20
C THR A 300 -5.80 15.60 13.11
N VAL A 301 -6.72 15.44 14.05
CA VAL A 301 -7.86 16.38 14.18
C VAL A 301 -7.33 17.81 14.39
N ALA A 302 -6.22 17.96 15.14
CA ALA A 302 -5.54 19.23 15.37
C ALA A 302 -5.16 19.92 14.06
N GLU A 303 -4.35 19.21 13.27
CA GLU A 303 -3.80 19.73 12.02
C GLU A 303 -4.92 20.09 11.06
N LEU A 304 -5.93 19.22 10.93
CA LEU A 304 -7.05 19.49 10.04
C LEU A 304 -7.87 20.71 10.49
N THR A 305 -8.03 20.92 11.79
CA THR A 305 -8.73 22.09 12.34
C THR A 305 -7.98 23.37 12.00
N ASP A 306 -6.67 23.40 12.25
CA ASP A 306 -5.83 24.56 11.96
C ASP A 306 -5.82 24.90 10.46
N LEU A 307 -6.00 23.89 9.59
CA LEU A 307 -6.00 24.07 8.13
C LEU A 307 -7.31 24.56 7.56
N ILE A 308 -8.43 24.03 8.06
CA ILE A 308 -9.75 24.40 7.57
C ILE A 308 -10.19 25.72 8.22
N HIS A 309 -9.83 25.94 9.48
CA HIS A 309 -10.28 27.07 10.32
C HIS A 309 -9.10 27.72 11.08
N PRO A 310 -8.14 28.35 10.36
CA PRO A 310 -6.94 28.95 10.98
C PRO A 310 -7.26 30.13 11.91
N ASP A 311 -8.37 30.85 11.66
CA ASP A 311 -8.79 32.03 12.41
C ASP A 311 -9.87 31.71 13.47
N ALA A 312 -9.96 30.45 13.93
CA ALA A 312 -10.96 30.06 14.92
C ALA A 312 -10.74 30.79 16.26
N GLU A 313 -11.76 31.53 16.72
CA GLU A 313 -11.71 32.23 18.01
C GLU A 313 -11.59 31.24 19.20
N GLU A 314 -12.19 30.05 19.06
CA GLU A 314 -12.19 28.98 20.06
C GLU A 314 -11.71 27.64 19.44
N PRO A 315 -10.38 27.42 19.31
CA PRO A 315 -9.82 26.29 18.58
C PRO A 315 -10.21 24.90 19.13
N GLU A 316 -10.40 24.79 20.45
CA GLU A 316 -10.79 23.52 21.07
C GLU A 316 -12.25 23.14 20.80
N GLU A 317 -13.15 24.13 20.71
CA GLU A 317 -14.55 23.88 20.34
C GLU A 317 -14.63 23.46 18.86
N GLU A 318 -13.87 24.12 17.99
CA GLU A 318 -13.82 23.78 16.57
C GLU A 318 -13.21 22.39 16.32
N ARG A 319 -12.17 22.03 17.09
CA ARG A 319 -11.59 20.69 17.09
C ARG A 319 -12.61 19.63 17.47
N GLN A 320 -13.40 19.87 18.53
CA GLN A 320 -14.45 18.95 18.96
C GLN A 320 -15.53 18.82 17.88
N ARG A 321 -15.91 19.93 17.23
CA ARG A 321 -16.88 19.91 16.13
C ARG A 321 -16.39 19.10 14.93
N ILE A 322 -15.12 19.24 14.52
CA ILE A 322 -14.54 18.42 13.44
C ILE A 322 -14.51 16.94 13.85
N GLN A 323 -14.19 16.64 15.11
CA GLN A 323 -14.24 15.27 15.64
C GLN A 323 -15.66 14.68 15.58
N ASP A 324 -16.68 15.46 15.93
CA ASP A 324 -18.08 15.06 15.85
C ASP A 324 -18.49 14.83 14.39
N LEU A 325 -18.15 15.74 13.47
CA LEU A 325 -18.43 15.60 12.04
C LEU A 325 -17.79 14.34 11.43
N VAL A 326 -16.53 14.05 11.76
CA VAL A 326 -15.84 12.85 11.29
C VAL A 326 -16.49 11.59 11.85
N SER A 327 -16.94 11.63 13.11
CA SER A 327 -17.63 10.52 13.77
C SER A 327 -19.02 10.28 13.18
N GLU A 328 -19.79 11.33 12.89
CA GLU A 328 -21.09 11.26 12.21
C GLU A 328 -20.97 10.81 10.75
N SER A 329 -19.81 11.07 10.13
CA SER A 329 -19.52 10.63 8.77
C SER A 329 -19.09 9.16 8.68
N TYR A 330 -19.06 8.43 9.79
CA TYR A 330 -18.79 6.99 9.79
C TYR A 330 -19.82 6.25 8.91
N PRO A 331 -19.40 5.29 8.06
CA PRO A 331 -18.06 4.72 7.96
C PRO A 331 -17.10 5.40 6.97
N LEU A 332 -17.43 6.53 6.33
CA LEU A 332 -16.58 7.15 5.30
C LEU A 332 -15.18 7.53 5.82
N MET A 333 -15.15 7.99 7.07
CA MET A 333 -13.94 8.34 7.81
C MET A 333 -14.02 7.75 9.21
N ARG A 334 -12.86 7.57 9.84
CA ARG A 334 -12.76 7.13 11.24
C ARG A 334 -11.63 7.84 11.95
N ILE A 335 -11.78 8.00 13.26
CA ILE A 335 -10.72 8.48 14.14
C ILE A 335 -10.07 7.28 14.81
N THR A 336 -8.74 7.26 14.84
CA THR A 336 -7.95 6.25 15.55
C THR A 336 -6.82 6.92 16.30
N LYS A 337 -6.35 6.27 17.37
CA LYS A 337 -5.19 6.75 18.13
C LYS A 337 -3.88 6.24 17.53
N ALA A 338 -2.91 7.14 17.34
CA ALA A 338 -1.57 6.79 16.89
C ALA A 338 -0.49 7.49 17.74
N GLY A 339 0.55 6.75 18.12
CA GLY A 339 1.72 7.28 18.83
C GLY A 339 2.75 7.90 17.87
N ARG A 340 3.71 8.68 18.38
CA ARG A 340 4.86 9.14 17.61
C ARG A 340 5.85 8.00 17.41
N ASP A 341 6.35 7.85 16.19
CA ASP A 341 7.47 6.95 15.87
C ASP A 341 8.78 7.61 16.31
N HIS A 342 9.03 7.78 17.61
CA HIS A 342 10.37 7.96 18.16
C HIS A 342 10.32 7.68 19.68
N GLU A 343 11.35 7.01 20.17
CA GLU A 343 11.53 6.58 21.55
C GLU A 343 11.37 7.74 22.54
N GLU A 344 10.19 7.90 23.12
CA GLU A 344 9.90 8.25 24.52
C GLU A 344 8.39 8.47 24.68
N ARG A 345 7.87 8.28 25.89
CA ARG A 345 6.45 8.30 26.22
C ARG A 345 5.78 9.62 25.80
N GLU A 346 5.10 9.64 24.66
CA GLU A 346 4.28 10.77 24.23
C GLU A 346 2.83 10.36 23.97
N ALA A 347 1.92 11.31 24.18
CA ALA A 347 0.48 11.12 24.17
C ALA A 347 -0.02 10.55 22.83
N GLU A 348 -0.91 9.56 22.91
CA GLU A 348 -1.68 9.07 21.76
C GLU A 348 -2.54 10.21 21.18
N GLU A 349 -2.38 10.50 19.89
CA GLU A 349 -3.16 11.54 19.21
C GLU A 349 -4.23 10.95 18.30
N ASP A 350 -5.34 11.68 18.17
CA ASP A 350 -6.47 11.33 17.32
C ASP A 350 -6.16 11.67 15.86
N ILE A 351 -5.93 10.63 15.04
CA ILE A 351 -5.71 10.72 13.59
C ILE A 351 -6.95 10.32 12.81
N ILE A 352 -7.19 11.01 11.69
CA ILE A 352 -8.31 10.78 10.79
C ILE A 352 -7.85 9.87 9.64
N LEU A 353 -8.61 8.80 9.40
CA LEU A 353 -8.35 7.84 8.32
C LEU A 353 -9.55 7.73 7.38
N PRO A 354 -9.32 7.75 6.05
CA PRO A 354 -10.36 7.40 5.09
C PRO A 354 -10.66 5.88 5.18
N LEU A 355 -11.91 5.49 4.93
CA LEU A 355 -12.30 4.08 4.87
C LEU A 355 -11.55 3.31 3.78
N HIS A 356 -11.30 3.98 2.65
CA HIS A 356 -10.72 3.37 1.47
C HIS A 356 -9.86 4.36 0.68
N ARG A 357 -8.74 3.86 0.12
CA ARG A 357 -7.79 4.67 -0.67
C ARG A 357 -8.37 5.25 -1.97
N SER A 358 -9.42 4.64 -2.52
CA SER A 358 -10.09 5.10 -3.75
C SER A 358 -11.19 6.13 -3.52
N ILE A 359 -11.32 6.68 -2.31
CA ILE A 359 -12.32 7.73 -2.03
C ILE A 359 -12.13 8.93 -2.95
N ALA A 360 -10.88 9.37 -3.15
CA ALA A 360 -10.56 10.42 -4.11
C ALA A 360 -11.05 10.10 -5.54
N ASP A 361 -10.80 8.88 -6.02
CA ASP A 361 -11.23 8.43 -7.34
C ASP A 361 -12.76 8.46 -7.49
N TYR A 362 -13.50 8.06 -6.45
CA TYR A 362 -14.95 8.05 -6.48
C TYR A 362 -15.54 9.44 -6.47
N MET A 363 -15.01 10.34 -5.65
CA MET A 363 -15.46 11.73 -5.56
C MET A 363 -15.15 12.53 -6.83
N SER A 364 -13.99 12.28 -7.44
CA SER A 364 -13.58 12.94 -8.70
C SER A 364 -14.44 12.54 -9.90
N ASN A 365 -15.18 11.43 -9.78
CA ASN A 365 -16.07 10.89 -10.80
C ASN A 365 -17.56 11.02 -10.41
N ILE A 366 -17.90 11.96 -9.53
CA ILE A 366 -19.29 12.30 -9.20
C ILE A 366 -19.90 13.11 -10.34
N ASP A 367 -21.16 12.81 -10.66
CA ASP A 367 -21.94 13.57 -11.64
C ASP A 367 -22.35 14.92 -11.03
N MET A 368 -22.08 16.02 -11.74
CA MET A 368 -22.37 17.38 -11.32
C MET A 368 -23.87 17.66 -11.19
N ASP A 369 -24.71 16.89 -11.88
CA ASP A 369 -26.17 17.00 -11.81
C ASP A 369 -26.78 16.16 -10.67
N SER A 370 -25.95 15.46 -9.89
CA SER A 370 -26.41 14.63 -8.79
C SER A 370 -26.70 15.41 -7.50
N ALA A 371 -27.50 14.81 -6.61
CA ALA A 371 -27.79 15.33 -5.28
C ALA A 371 -26.55 15.44 -4.36
N ILE A 372 -25.43 14.81 -4.74
CA ILE A 372 -24.16 14.77 -4.00
C ILE A 372 -23.06 15.59 -4.68
N LYS A 373 -23.42 16.51 -5.58
CA LYS A 373 -22.48 17.38 -6.30
C LYS A 373 -21.54 18.18 -5.39
N ASP A 374 -21.92 18.45 -4.14
CA ASP A 374 -21.07 19.15 -3.17
C ASP A 374 -19.79 18.34 -2.83
N PHE A 375 -19.80 17.01 -3.04
CA PHE A 375 -18.65 16.14 -2.86
C PHE A 375 -17.78 15.99 -4.11
N TYR A 376 -18.23 16.50 -5.27
CA TYR A 376 -17.40 16.51 -6.46
C TYR A 376 -16.24 17.48 -6.26
N PHE A 377 -15.03 17.02 -6.55
CA PHE A 377 -13.86 17.89 -6.61
C PHE A 377 -12.90 17.43 -7.69
N LYS A 378 -12.04 18.36 -8.11
CA LYS A 378 -10.91 18.06 -8.99
C LYS A 378 -9.66 17.92 -8.12
N PRO A 379 -9.03 16.73 -8.04
CA PRO A 379 -7.83 16.53 -7.24
C PRO A 379 -6.75 17.58 -7.50
N GLU A 380 -6.62 18.02 -8.75
CA GLU A 380 -5.63 19.02 -9.17
C GLU A 380 -5.80 20.36 -8.45
N LYS A 381 -7.04 20.78 -8.20
CA LYS A 381 -7.33 22.04 -7.49
C LYS A 381 -7.05 21.94 -6.00
N THR A 382 -7.39 20.80 -5.39
CA THR A 382 -7.13 20.58 -3.97
C THR A 382 -5.65 20.35 -3.71
N HIS A 383 -4.92 19.70 -4.63
CA HIS A 383 -3.46 19.64 -4.59
C HIS A 383 -2.82 21.02 -4.64
N ASP A 384 -3.29 21.90 -5.54
CA ASP A 384 -2.85 23.30 -5.58
C ASP A 384 -3.09 24.05 -4.27
N GLU A 385 -4.29 23.92 -3.69
CA GLU A 385 -4.63 24.53 -2.40
C GLU A 385 -3.69 24.05 -1.28
N ILE A 386 -3.49 22.73 -1.16
CA ILE A 386 -2.62 22.18 -0.12
C ILE A 386 -1.16 22.61 -0.37
N ALA A 387 -0.69 22.61 -1.62
CA ALA A 387 0.66 23.06 -1.96
C ALA A 387 0.89 24.52 -1.57
N LYS A 388 -0.08 25.42 -1.83
CA LYS A 388 -0.05 26.83 -1.42
C LYS A 388 0.09 26.97 0.08
N ILE A 389 -0.79 26.31 0.84
CA ILE A 389 -0.78 26.38 2.30
C ILE A 389 0.53 25.85 2.87
N CYS A 390 1.06 24.74 2.33
CA CYS A 390 2.36 24.24 2.75
C CYS A 390 3.50 25.24 2.48
N LEU A 391 3.50 25.90 1.32
CA LEU A 391 4.53 26.89 0.96
C LEU A 391 4.41 28.18 1.78
N ASP A 392 3.19 28.64 2.04
CA ASP A 392 2.91 29.83 2.86
C ASP A 392 3.39 29.63 4.29
N GLU A 393 3.06 28.49 4.90
CA GLU A 393 3.52 28.12 6.24
C GLU A 393 5.04 28.05 6.33
N LEU A 394 5.69 27.37 5.37
CA LEU A 394 7.15 27.29 5.32
C LEU A 394 7.78 28.68 5.14
N GLN A 395 7.18 29.55 4.34
CA GLN A 395 7.67 30.90 4.11
C GLN A 395 7.50 31.79 5.34
N ILE A 396 6.36 31.75 6.02
CA ILE A 396 6.13 32.47 7.28
C ILE A 396 7.15 32.04 8.33
N TRP A 397 7.33 30.73 8.46
CA TRP A 397 8.32 30.17 9.37
C TRP A 397 9.73 30.65 9.02
N PHE A 398 10.12 30.60 7.74
CA PHE A 398 11.45 31.00 7.30
C PHE A 398 11.74 32.47 7.57
N LYS A 399 10.79 33.38 7.30
CA LYS A 399 10.93 34.82 7.60
C LYS A 399 11.18 35.07 9.09
N ARG A 400 10.47 34.36 9.97
CA ARG A 400 10.68 34.46 11.43
C ARG A 400 12.04 33.92 11.87
N ALA A 401 12.52 32.86 11.22
CA ALA A 401 13.83 32.28 11.51
C ALA A 401 14.98 33.19 11.06
N GLU A 402 14.82 33.91 9.95
CA GLU A 402 15.80 34.88 9.44
C GLU A 402 15.96 36.08 10.38
N GLU A 403 14.86 36.56 10.96
CA GLU A 403 14.86 37.69 11.92
C GLU A 403 15.53 37.36 13.27
N THR A 404 15.67 36.09 13.62
CA THR A 404 16.16 35.64 14.94
C THR A 404 17.62 35.17 14.94
N GLU A 405 18.39 35.42 13.85
CA GLU A 405 19.83 35.14 13.68
C GLU A 405 20.28 33.69 14.00
N SER A 406 19.39 32.70 13.89
CA SER A 406 19.61 31.34 14.44
C SER A 406 19.60 30.19 13.42
N ILE A 407 19.41 30.46 12.13
CA ILE A 407 19.25 29.40 11.09
C ILE A 407 20.47 28.45 11.02
N PHE A 408 21.66 28.90 11.45
CA PHE A 408 22.91 28.12 11.39
C PHE A 408 23.38 27.54 12.74
N GLU A 409 22.86 28.01 13.89
CA GLU A 409 23.34 27.58 15.23
C GLU A 409 22.49 26.49 15.88
N VAL A 410 21.20 26.40 15.54
CA VAL A 410 20.27 25.41 16.11
C VAL A 410 20.17 24.26 15.12
N GLY A 411 20.75 23.10 15.45
CA GLY A 411 20.84 21.95 14.53
C GLY A 411 19.53 21.66 13.79
N TYR A 412 19.60 21.45 12.48
CA TYR A 412 18.48 21.46 11.54
C TYR A 412 17.33 20.47 11.83
N SER A 413 17.58 19.40 12.60
CA SER A 413 16.54 18.50 13.12
C SER A 413 15.63 19.14 14.19
N SER A 414 16.13 20.15 14.90
CA SER A 414 15.39 20.97 15.88
C SER A 414 14.80 22.26 15.31
N ILE A 415 14.90 22.47 14.00
CA ILE A 415 14.41 23.67 13.30
C ILE A 415 12.92 23.54 12.92
N PHE A 416 12.48 22.33 12.53
CA PHE A 416 11.11 22.07 12.07
C PHE A 416 10.15 21.52 13.16
N CYS A 417 10.61 21.35 14.40
CA CYS A 417 9.88 20.67 15.48
C CYS A 417 8.79 21.50 16.17
N HIS A 418 8.29 22.56 15.53
CA HIS A 418 7.28 23.44 16.13
C HIS A 418 5.85 22.92 15.94
N THR A 419 5.51 22.28 14.81
CA THR A 419 4.21 21.64 14.57
C THR A 419 4.34 20.44 13.61
N ARG A 420 3.52 19.40 13.79
CA ARG A 420 3.47 18.25 12.87
C ARG A 420 3.05 18.65 11.44
N TRP A 421 2.23 19.70 11.32
CA TRP A 421 1.87 20.24 10.02
C TRP A 421 3.08 20.84 9.29
N LEU A 422 3.99 21.52 10.00
CA LEU A 422 5.19 22.07 9.38
C LEU A 422 6.11 20.95 8.85
N GLU A 423 6.21 19.83 9.56
CA GLU A 423 6.89 18.62 9.06
C GLU A 423 6.21 18.07 7.80
N TYR A 424 4.87 18.03 7.80
CA TYR A 424 4.11 17.64 6.61
C TYR A 424 4.39 18.58 5.43
N ALA A 425 4.28 19.88 5.67
CA ALA A 425 4.51 20.91 4.68
C ALA A 425 5.91 20.75 4.10
N ARG A 426 6.96 20.66 4.94
CA ARG A 426 8.36 20.46 4.54
C ARG A 426 8.53 19.26 3.60
N ASP A 427 7.91 18.12 3.94
CA ASP A 427 8.20 16.84 3.27
C ASP A 427 7.29 16.58 2.05
N TYR A 428 6.06 17.07 2.06
CA TYR A 428 5.02 16.68 1.10
C TYR A 428 4.55 17.80 0.18
N TRP A 429 4.92 19.06 0.40
CA TRP A 429 4.57 20.14 -0.55
C TRP A 429 4.98 19.80 -2.01
N PRO A 430 6.14 19.18 -2.33
CA PRO A 430 6.48 18.86 -3.71
C PRO A 430 5.59 17.77 -4.30
N TRP A 431 5.02 16.90 -3.45
CA TRP A 431 4.05 15.91 -3.91
C TRP A 431 2.73 16.57 -4.31
N HIS A 432 2.25 17.52 -3.50
CA HIS A 432 1.05 18.29 -3.83
C HIS A 432 1.26 19.14 -5.08
N THR A 433 2.39 19.85 -5.19
CA THR A 433 2.74 20.64 -6.37
C THR A 433 2.72 19.80 -7.66
N ARG A 434 3.20 18.55 -7.64
CA ARG A 434 3.11 17.65 -8.81
C ARG A 434 1.68 17.20 -9.13
N GLY A 435 0.83 17.07 -8.11
CA GLY A 435 -0.58 16.78 -8.28
C GLY A 435 -1.38 17.99 -8.77
N SER A 436 -0.85 19.21 -8.61
CA SER A 436 -1.43 20.43 -9.14
C SER A 436 -1.37 20.43 -10.67
N GLY A 437 -2.52 20.67 -11.31
CA GLY A 437 -2.63 20.70 -12.76
C GLY A 437 -1.83 21.86 -13.41
N GLU A 438 -1.81 21.89 -14.74
CA GLU A 438 -0.92 22.77 -15.52
C GLU A 438 -1.14 24.28 -15.26
N GLU A 439 -2.40 24.71 -15.08
CA GLU A 439 -2.76 26.13 -14.91
C GLU A 439 -2.40 26.68 -13.52
N ALA A 440 -2.37 25.82 -12.50
CA ALA A 440 -2.25 26.24 -11.11
C ALA A 440 -0.79 26.51 -10.69
N LEU A 441 0.14 25.77 -11.30
CA LEU A 441 1.58 25.88 -11.09
C LEU A 441 2.18 27.24 -11.50
N GLN A 442 1.54 27.95 -12.44
CA GLN A 442 2.00 29.27 -12.87
C GLN A 442 1.83 30.33 -11.78
N PHE A 443 0.82 30.22 -10.93
CA PHE A 443 0.57 31.17 -9.84
C PHE A 443 1.45 30.86 -8.62
N LEU A 444 1.58 29.58 -8.28
CA LEU A 444 2.48 29.10 -7.22
C LEU A 444 3.94 29.54 -7.42
N ALA A 445 4.41 29.56 -8.67
CA ALA A 445 5.78 29.96 -9.01
C ALA A 445 6.05 31.47 -8.89
N VAL A 446 5.01 32.33 -8.90
CA VAL A 446 5.17 33.79 -8.90
C VAL A 446 5.08 34.37 -7.47
N ASP A 447 4.24 33.79 -6.61
CA ASP A 447 3.95 34.36 -5.29
C ASP A 447 4.88 33.85 -4.18
N SER A 448 5.56 32.70 -4.36
CA SER A 448 6.41 32.11 -3.33
C SER A 448 7.88 32.53 -3.44
N ILE A 449 8.47 32.94 -2.31
CA ILE A 449 9.89 33.29 -2.17
C ILE A 449 10.80 32.13 -2.57
N PHE A 450 10.32 30.88 -2.52
CA PHE A 450 11.08 29.71 -2.98
C PHE A 450 11.54 29.84 -4.43
N PHE A 451 10.72 30.44 -5.29
CA PHE A 451 10.96 30.50 -6.74
C PHE A 451 11.63 31.81 -7.21
N HIS A 452 11.93 32.73 -6.29
CA HIS A 452 12.69 33.95 -6.62
C HIS A 452 14.12 33.60 -7.09
N GLU A 453 14.74 34.46 -7.89
CA GLU A 453 16.08 34.23 -8.47
C GLU A 453 17.11 33.87 -7.38
N GLU A 454 17.18 34.67 -6.32
CA GLU A 454 17.96 34.39 -5.11
C GLU A 454 17.01 34.09 -3.95
N SER A 455 17.05 32.86 -3.44
CA SER A 455 16.20 32.43 -2.32
C SER A 455 17.00 31.59 -1.34
N LEU A 456 17.30 32.18 -0.19
CA LEU A 456 17.93 31.46 0.93
C LEU A 456 17.01 30.33 1.41
N PHE A 457 15.69 30.56 1.41
CA PHE A 457 14.68 29.55 1.74
C PHE A 457 14.84 28.29 0.87
N ARG A 458 14.96 28.47 -0.46
CA ARG A 458 15.16 27.36 -1.39
C ARG A 458 16.46 26.61 -1.11
N THR A 459 17.56 27.34 -0.93
CA THR A 459 18.89 26.74 -0.70
C THR A 459 18.89 25.89 0.58
N VAL A 460 18.37 26.44 1.68
CA VAL A 460 18.28 25.75 2.98
C VAL A 460 17.36 24.54 2.89
N TRP A 461 16.16 24.70 2.31
CA TRP A 461 15.22 23.59 2.18
C TRP A 461 15.77 22.46 1.29
N TRP A 462 16.40 22.79 0.16
CA TRP A 462 16.97 21.79 -0.76
C TRP A 462 18.09 20.98 -0.11
N TYR A 463 18.96 21.65 0.65
CA TYR A 463 20.03 21.02 1.40
C TYR A 463 19.48 19.97 2.39
N GLU A 464 18.48 20.35 3.18
CA GLU A 464 17.80 19.44 4.12
C GLU A 464 17.07 18.29 3.41
N HIS A 465 16.36 18.59 2.33
CA HIS A 465 15.66 17.57 1.55
C HIS A 465 16.63 16.51 1.02
N LYS A 466 17.79 16.93 0.51
CA LYS A 466 18.88 16.04 0.06
C LYS A 466 19.46 15.23 1.22
N ASN A 467 19.78 15.85 2.35
CA ASN A 467 20.39 15.17 3.50
C ASN A 467 19.43 14.14 4.11
N ASN A 468 18.15 14.48 4.29
CA ASN A 468 17.15 13.52 4.76
C ASN A 468 16.91 12.38 3.77
N ALA A 469 17.06 12.61 2.47
CA ALA A 469 16.99 11.55 1.46
C ALA A 469 18.23 10.64 1.47
N ARG A 470 19.43 11.20 1.73
CA ARG A 470 20.71 10.47 1.85
C ARG A 470 20.81 9.67 3.14
N TYR A 471 20.43 10.27 4.26
CA TYR A 471 20.36 9.61 5.57
C TYR A 471 19.43 8.39 5.52
N ARG A 472 18.25 8.52 4.90
CA ARG A 472 17.32 7.39 4.67
C ARG A 472 17.90 6.28 3.78
N ARG A 473 18.96 6.54 3.01
CA ARG A 473 19.65 5.55 2.17
C ARG A 473 20.92 4.98 2.84
N GLY A 474 21.25 5.43 4.05
CA GLY A 474 22.47 5.00 4.75
C GLY A 474 23.76 5.56 4.16
N GLU A 475 23.68 6.66 3.40
CA GLU A 475 24.84 7.36 2.84
C GLU A 475 25.29 8.42 3.87
N ASP A 476 26.38 8.15 4.60
CA ASP A 476 26.93 9.02 5.66
C ASP A 476 28.16 9.78 5.13
N ASP A 477 27.91 10.91 4.48
CA ASP A 477 28.92 11.93 4.21
C ASP A 477 28.53 13.16 5.04
N GLY A 478 29.36 13.52 6.02
CA GLY A 478 29.07 14.58 6.99
C GLY A 478 28.61 15.92 6.38
N ILE A 479 27.98 16.74 7.22
CA ILE A 479 27.45 18.08 6.89
C ILE A 479 28.55 18.90 6.18
N LYS A 480 28.35 19.26 4.90
CA LYS A 480 29.24 20.20 4.20
C LYS A 480 29.05 21.60 4.82
N GLU A 481 30.15 22.26 5.22
CA GLU A 481 30.14 23.59 5.85
C GLU A 481 29.62 24.73 4.93
N VAL A 482 29.56 24.49 3.62
CA VAL A 482 29.14 25.48 2.62
C VAL A 482 27.86 25.00 1.93
N LEU A 483 26.81 25.83 1.97
CA LEU A 483 25.56 25.59 1.23
C LEU A 483 25.85 25.70 -0.28
N PRO A 484 25.60 24.65 -1.08
CA PRO A 484 25.83 24.71 -2.52
C PRO A 484 24.84 25.68 -3.18
N SER A 485 25.31 26.44 -4.17
CA SER A 485 24.47 27.33 -4.99
C SER A 485 23.69 26.53 -6.04
N THR A 486 22.78 25.66 -5.60
CA THR A 486 21.93 24.89 -6.51
C THR A 486 20.95 25.82 -7.23
N ASN A 487 21.12 25.94 -8.55
CA ASN A 487 20.21 26.68 -9.43
C ASN A 487 18.79 26.07 -9.40
N ILE A 488 17.76 26.92 -9.44
CA ILE A 488 16.34 26.56 -9.43
C ILE A 488 15.95 25.52 -10.50
N LEU A 489 16.62 25.53 -11.66
CA LEU A 489 16.39 24.54 -12.72
C LEU A 489 16.77 23.12 -12.26
N HIS A 490 17.87 22.96 -11.53
CA HIS A 490 18.29 21.66 -10.98
C HIS A 490 17.26 21.15 -9.97
N ILE A 491 16.83 22.02 -9.05
CA ILE A 491 15.86 21.69 -8.00
C ILE A 491 14.52 21.28 -8.62
N CYS A 492 13.96 22.10 -9.51
CA CYS A 492 12.70 21.79 -10.18
C CYS A 492 12.79 20.51 -11.03
N SER A 493 13.97 20.22 -11.58
CA SER A 493 14.21 18.98 -12.32
C SER A 493 14.22 17.76 -11.41
N GLY A 494 14.87 17.86 -10.25
CA GLY A 494 14.90 16.80 -9.23
C GLY A 494 13.57 16.59 -8.51
N LEU A 495 12.74 17.63 -8.41
CA LEU A 495 11.40 17.54 -7.82
C LEU A 495 10.32 17.09 -8.82
N GLY A 496 10.61 17.13 -10.12
CA GLY A 496 9.66 16.72 -11.17
C GLY A 496 8.62 17.78 -11.51
N PHE A 497 8.94 19.07 -11.37
CA PHE A 497 8.02 20.17 -11.67
C PHE A 497 8.03 20.52 -13.16
N LEU A 498 7.47 19.63 -13.99
CA LEU A 498 7.52 19.72 -15.46
C LEU A 498 7.15 21.11 -16.01
N GLN A 499 6.05 21.70 -15.53
CA GLN A 499 5.59 22.99 -16.05
C GLN A 499 6.42 24.18 -15.57
N ILE A 500 6.97 24.10 -14.37
CA ILE A 500 7.90 25.13 -13.87
C ILE A 500 9.20 25.05 -14.68
N VAL A 501 9.74 23.84 -14.91
CA VAL A 501 10.91 23.63 -15.77
C VAL A 501 10.64 24.18 -17.18
N ARG A 502 9.51 23.86 -17.80
CA ARG A 502 9.11 24.42 -19.10
C ARG A 502 9.14 25.94 -19.10
N THR A 503 8.50 26.56 -18.12
CA THR A 503 8.39 28.02 -18.02
C THR A 503 9.76 28.67 -17.82
N LEU A 504 10.63 28.06 -17.01
CA LEU A 504 12.02 28.53 -16.81
C LEU A 504 12.81 28.49 -18.12
N LEU A 505 12.71 27.39 -18.88
CA LEU A 505 13.40 27.24 -20.16
C LEU A 505 12.87 28.19 -21.23
N GLU A 506 11.56 28.38 -21.33
CA GLU A 506 10.94 29.30 -22.31
C GLU A 506 11.30 30.77 -22.05
N LYS A 507 11.50 31.16 -20.79
CA LYS A 507 11.88 32.52 -20.40
C LYS A 507 13.39 32.77 -20.47
N HIS A 508 14.22 31.73 -20.45
CA HIS A 508 15.67 31.90 -20.41
C HIS A 508 16.23 32.29 -21.80
N PRO A 509 17.03 33.36 -21.90
CA PRO A 509 17.54 33.85 -23.19
C PRO A 509 18.45 32.86 -23.92
N ASP A 510 19.13 31.97 -23.18
CA ASP A 510 19.94 30.88 -23.72
C ASP A 510 19.57 29.56 -23.04
N ALA A 511 18.43 28.99 -23.40
CA ALA A 511 17.95 27.74 -22.80
C ALA A 511 18.89 26.55 -23.07
N ALA A 512 19.62 26.56 -24.20
CA ALA A 512 20.51 25.46 -24.58
C ALA A 512 21.77 25.38 -23.70
N SER A 513 22.31 26.53 -23.30
CA SER A 513 23.37 26.58 -22.27
C SER A 513 22.80 26.26 -20.89
N TYR A 514 21.64 26.83 -20.54
CA TYR A 514 21.02 26.71 -19.22
C TYR A 514 20.69 25.26 -18.81
N VAL A 515 20.21 24.43 -19.75
CA VAL A 515 19.94 22.99 -19.48
C VAL A 515 21.19 22.16 -19.21
N ASN A 516 22.37 22.70 -19.51
CA ASN A 516 23.67 22.03 -19.35
C ASN A 516 24.55 22.70 -18.29
N GLU A 517 24.02 23.67 -17.52
CA GLU A 517 24.76 24.21 -16.38
C GLU A 517 25.11 23.12 -15.39
N GLU A 518 26.30 23.23 -14.82
CA GLU A 518 26.87 22.25 -13.90
C GLU A 518 27.04 22.85 -12.52
N GLU A 519 26.70 22.08 -11.49
CA GLU A 519 27.08 22.37 -10.12
C GLU A 519 28.57 22.09 -9.86
N GLU A 520 29.08 22.46 -8.68
CA GLU A 520 30.46 22.17 -8.27
C GLU A 520 30.82 20.67 -8.33
N ASP A 521 29.86 19.80 -8.05
CA ASP A 521 30.01 18.35 -8.11
C ASP A 521 29.84 17.79 -9.55
N GLY A 522 29.65 18.65 -10.57
CA GLY A 522 29.48 18.29 -11.99
C GLY A 522 28.07 17.84 -12.38
N ASP A 523 27.13 17.89 -11.43
CA ASP A 523 25.73 17.53 -11.63
C ASP A 523 25.01 18.52 -12.55
N THR A 524 24.11 18.02 -13.39
CA THR A 524 23.31 18.82 -14.34
C THR A 524 21.81 18.70 -14.01
N PRO A 525 20.93 19.58 -14.56
CA PRO A 525 19.48 19.42 -14.38
C PRO A 525 18.97 18.07 -14.85
N LEU A 526 19.56 17.54 -15.92
CA LEU A 526 19.24 16.21 -16.41
C LEU A 526 19.65 15.13 -15.41
N SER A 527 20.83 15.23 -14.77
CA SER A 527 21.29 14.29 -13.72
C SER A 527 20.25 14.18 -12.61
N TYR A 528 19.74 15.31 -12.13
CA TYR A 528 18.70 15.40 -11.12
C TYR A 528 17.39 14.73 -11.56
N ALA A 529 16.86 15.07 -12.74
CA ALA A 529 15.62 14.48 -13.23
C ALA A 529 15.71 12.94 -13.31
N THR A 530 16.83 12.39 -13.75
CA THR A 530 17.01 10.93 -13.81
C THR A 530 17.22 10.28 -12.45
N ARG A 531 17.97 10.92 -11.54
CA ARG A 531 18.26 10.42 -10.19
C ARG A 531 16.97 10.24 -9.39
N TYR A 532 15.98 11.11 -9.61
CA TYR A 532 14.68 11.08 -8.97
C TYR A 532 13.55 10.51 -9.86
N ASN A 533 13.90 9.92 -11.02
CA ASN A 533 13.01 9.19 -11.92
C ASN A 533 11.86 10.03 -12.53
N HIS A 534 12.14 11.29 -12.89
CA HIS A 534 11.23 12.23 -13.56
C HIS A 534 11.46 12.23 -15.08
N SER A 535 10.89 11.22 -15.74
CA SER A 535 11.14 10.93 -17.16
C SER A 535 10.59 11.99 -18.11
N ASP A 536 9.45 12.59 -17.77
CA ASP A 536 8.81 13.70 -18.49
C ASP A 536 9.67 14.97 -18.48
N VAL A 537 10.26 15.29 -17.31
CA VAL A 537 11.21 16.40 -17.19
C VAL A 537 12.51 16.11 -17.93
N ALA A 538 13.05 14.89 -17.80
CA ALA A 538 14.24 14.49 -18.53
C ALA A 538 14.05 14.58 -20.05
N GLU A 539 12.88 14.16 -20.56
CA GLU A 539 12.53 14.30 -21.97
C GLU A 539 12.49 15.77 -22.39
N LEU A 540 11.87 16.63 -21.59
CA LEU A 540 11.82 18.07 -21.85
C LEU A 540 13.23 18.67 -21.93
N LEU A 541 14.10 18.37 -20.96
CA LEU A 541 15.49 18.87 -20.94
C LEU A 541 16.28 18.43 -22.18
N VAL A 542 16.12 17.18 -22.61
CA VAL A 542 16.77 16.66 -23.84
C VAL A 542 16.28 17.41 -25.07
N ARG A 543 14.98 17.74 -25.17
CA ARG A 543 14.44 18.53 -26.29
C ARG A 543 15.04 19.94 -26.35
N TYR A 544 15.43 20.51 -25.21
CA TYR A 544 16.09 21.81 -25.11
C TYR A 544 17.62 21.73 -25.25
N GLY A 545 18.21 20.55 -25.48
CA GLY A 545 19.62 20.38 -25.81
C GLY A 545 20.50 19.78 -24.71
N ALA A 546 19.91 19.15 -23.68
CA ALA A 546 20.69 18.53 -22.60
C ALA A 546 21.59 17.37 -23.08
N HIS A 547 22.82 17.33 -22.59
CA HIS A 547 23.84 16.34 -22.99
C HIS A 547 23.63 14.95 -22.34
N VAL A 548 23.10 14.01 -23.12
CA VAL A 548 22.75 12.64 -22.65
C VAL A 548 23.97 11.76 -22.34
N MET A 549 25.06 11.88 -23.10
CA MET A 549 26.18 10.91 -23.01
C MET A 549 27.01 11.03 -21.73
N ARG A 550 26.98 12.18 -21.07
CA ARG A 550 27.70 12.40 -19.80
C ARG A 550 27.07 11.64 -18.64
N GLN A 551 25.74 11.60 -18.62
CA GLN A 551 24.94 10.99 -17.56
C GLN A 551 24.98 9.45 -17.54
N ILE A 552 25.18 8.83 -18.71
CA ILE A 552 25.39 7.39 -18.81
C ILE A 552 26.66 6.98 -18.06
N ASN A 553 27.73 7.79 -18.09
CA ASN A 553 28.98 7.43 -17.41
C ASN A 553 28.89 7.50 -15.88
N GLU A 554 28.15 8.46 -15.30
CA GLU A 554 27.98 8.58 -13.84
C GLU A 554 27.11 7.47 -13.23
N ILE A 555 26.04 7.07 -13.92
CA ILE A 555 25.11 6.05 -13.41
C ILE A 555 25.75 4.65 -13.47
N TYR A 556 26.53 4.36 -14.51
CA TYR A 556 27.27 3.09 -14.61
C TYR A 556 28.40 3.00 -13.58
N TRP A 557 28.97 4.12 -13.13
CA TRP A 557 30.02 4.07 -12.11
C TRP A 557 29.45 3.88 -10.68
N ASN A 558 28.33 4.53 -10.38
CA ASN A 558 27.73 4.50 -9.03
C ASN A 558 26.70 3.38 -8.81
N ASN A 559 26.29 2.63 -9.85
CA ASN A 559 25.37 1.50 -9.70
C ASN A 559 25.73 0.32 -10.63
N PRO A 560 26.75 -0.49 -10.27
CA PRO A 560 27.21 -1.62 -11.10
C PRO A 560 26.23 -2.82 -11.14
N PHE A 561 25.12 -2.77 -10.39
CA PHE A 561 24.11 -3.83 -10.32
C PHE A 561 22.73 -3.39 -10.85
N GLY A 562 22.68 -2.87 -12.08
CA GLY A 562 21.63 -3.25 -13.03
C GLY A 562 20.15 -2.96 -12.70
N VAL A 563 19.80 -1.89 -11.98
CA VAL A 563 18.41 -1.39 -11.99
C VAL A 563 18.26 -0.42 -13.17
N ARG A 564 17.62 -0.87 -14.26
CA ARG A 564 17.23 0.04 -15.36
C ARG A 564 16.25 1.07 -14.80
N SER A 565 16.66 2.33 -14.65
CA SER A 565 15.70 3.40 -14.36
C SER A 565 14.72 3.52 -15.53
N ALA A 566 13.43 3.72 -15.24
CA ALA A 566 12.42 3.91 -16.29
C ALA A 566 12.76 5.13 -17.17
N SER A 567 13.38 6.15 -16.58
CA SER A 567 13.90 7.33 -17.27
C SER A 567 15.02 7.00 -18.27
N LEU A 568 15.94 6.07 -17.97
CA LEU A 568 16.94 5.61 -18.94
C LEU A 568 16.26 4.95 -20.14
N GLY A 569 15.24 4.11 -19.91
CA GLY A 569 14.45 3.50 -20.99
C GLY A 569 13.82 4.53 -21.93
N ALA A 570 13.26 5.61 -21.38
CA ALA A 570 12.68 6.71 -22.14
C ALA A 570 13.74 7.52 -22.92
N ILE A 571 14.87 7.84 -22.27
CA ILE A 571 15.99 8.58 -22.89
C ILE A 571 16.64 7.76 -24.03
N PHE A 572 16.82 6.45 -23.85
CA PHE A 572 17.34 5.54 -24.88
C PHE A 572 16.34 5.37 -26.04
N ALA A 573 15.04 5.30 -25.77
CA ALA A 573 14.01 5.23 -26.81
C ALA A 573 13.97 6.50 -27.67
N PHE A 574 14.23 7.67 -27.08
CA PHE A 574 14.15 8.97 -27.76
C PHE A 574 15.41 9.31 -28.56
N THR A 575 16.61 9.00 -28.03
CA THR A 575 17.88 9.33 -28.69
C THR A 575 18.23 8.41 -29.86
N GLY A 576 17.49 7.31 -30.06
CA GLY A 576 17.68 6.37 -31.16
C GLY A 576 19.04 5.67 -31.19
N LYS A 577 19.91 5.90 -30.19
CA LYS A 577 21.26 5.34 -30.09
C LYS A 577 21.26 4.17 -29.11
N LEU A 578 20.98 2.99 -29.64
CA LEU A 578 21.62 1.76 -29.16
C LEU A 578 23.12 1.90 -29.45
N VAL A 579 23.91 2.36 -28.48
CA VAL A 579 25.35 2.16 -28.53
C VAL A 579 25.61 0.77 -27.94
N TYR A 580 26.04 -0.15 -28.81
CA TYR A 580 26.54 -1.47 -28.46
C TYR A 580 27.82 -1.40 -27.62
#